data_AF-A0A3B8ZF29-F1
#
_entry.id   AF-A0A3B8ZF29-F1
#
_cell.length_a   1.000
_cell.length_b   1.000
_cell.length_c   1.000
_cell.angle_alpha   90.00
_cell.angle_beta   90.00
_cell.angle_gamma   90.00
#
_symmetry.space_group_name_H-M   'P 1'
#
loop_
_entity.id
_entity.type
_entity.pdbx_description
1 polymer ?
#
loop_
_entity_poly.entity_id
_entity_poly.type
_entity_poly.pdbx_seq_one_letter_code
_entity_poly.pdbx_strand_id
1 'polypeptide(L)'
;MKSAFDALAYNILVARKYYEPLLAAMQRFNITNPQEQQMFLAQTAHESAGFTAVEENLNYSAAGLLKTFPKHFPVPQIAQDYARNPQAIANRVYANRMGNG
;
A
#
# COMPACT_ATOMS: atom_id res chain seq x y z
N MET A 1 5.68 10.59 -23.71
CA MET A 1 6.35 9.28 -23.50
C MET A 1 7.43 9.52 -22.46
N LYS A 2 7.31 8.98 -21.24
CA LYS A 2 8.38 9.04 -20.23
C LYS A 2 9.58 8.29 -20.82
N SER A 3 10.75 8.90 -20.89
CA SER A 3 11.91 8.31 -21.57
C SER A 3 12.46 7.12 -20.76
N ALA A 4 13.14 6.18 -21.41
CA ALA A 4 13.78 5.04 -20.71
C ALA A 4 14.78 5.50 -19.63
N PHE A 5 15.40 6.67 -19.82
CA PHE A 5 16.27 7.32 -18.84
C PHE A 5 15.52 7.74 -17.58
N ASP A 6 14.31 8.28 -17.72
CA ASP A 6 13.49 8.69 -16.57
C ASP A 6 13.08 7.47 -15.72
N ALA A 7 12.75 6.36 -16.37
CA ALA A 7 12.40 5.11 -15.68
C ALA A 7 13.61 4.51 -14.94
N LEU A 8 14.78 4.49 -15.58
CA LEU A 8 16.01 3.99 -14.97
C LEU A 8 16.45 4.86 -13.78
N ALA A 9 16.45 6.19 -13.95
CA ALA A 9 16.77 7.13 -12.88
C ALA A 9 15.80 7.00 -11.70
N TYR A 10 14.50 6.83 -11.98
CA TYR A 10 13.48 6.62 -10.96
C TYR A 10 13.73 5.33 -10.16
N ASN A 11 14.02 4.22 -10.82
CA ASN A 11 14.34 2.95 -10.16
C ASN A 11 15.59 3.05 -9.28
N ILE A 12 16.61 3.80 -9.70
CA ILE A 12 17.81 4.07 -8.90
C ILE A 12 17.48 4.85 -7.63
N LEU A 13 16.62 5.87 -7.72
CA LEU A 13 16.22 6.66 -6.55
C LEU A 13 15.44 5.81 -5.53
N VAL A 14 14.53 4.96 -6.01
CA VAL A 14 13.79 4.01 -5.16
C VAL A 14 14.77 3.04 -4.48
N ALA A 15 15.66 2.41 -5.25
CA ALA A 15 16.67 1.50 -4.68
C ALA A 15 17.53 2.19 -3.61
N ARG A 16 18.01 3.42 -3.87
CA ARG A 16 18.79 4.19 -2.90
C ARG A 16 18.01 4.51 -1.63
N LYS A 17 16.73 4.86 -1.74
CA LYS A 17 15.88 5.18 -0.58
C LYS A 17 15.67 3.97 0.33
N TYR A 18 15.51 2.77 -0.24
CA TYR A 18 15.09 1.59 0.51
C TYR A 18 16.20 0.57 0.78
N TYR A 19 17.40 0.71 0.19
CA TYR A 19 18.52 -0.21 0.41
C TYR A 19 18.84 -0.39 1.91
N GLU A 20 19.15 0.70 2.62
CA GLU A 20 19.52 0.65 4.04
C GLU A 20 18.38 0.11 4.93
N PRO A 21 17.12 0.60 4.83
CA PRO A 21 16.02 0.04 5.62
C PRO A 21 15.73 -1.44 5.37
N LEU A 22 15.78 -1.89 4.11
CA LEU A 22 15.53 -3.30 3.77
C LEU A 22 16.66 -4.19 4.27
N LEU A 23 17.91 -3.76 4.13
CA LEU A 23 19.07 -4.47 4.66
C LEU A 23 18.99 -4.58 6.18
N ALA A 24 18.71 -3.47 6.88
CA ALA A 24 18.57 -3.45 8.32
C ALA A 24 17.42 -4.36 8.82
N ALA A 25 16.29 -4.37 8.11
CA ALA A 25 15.17 -5.26 8.43
C ALA A 25 15.55 -6.74 8.26
N MET A 26 16.16 -7.11 7.13
CA MET A 26 16.62 -8.48 6.88
C MET A 26 17.64 -8.93 7.94
N GLN A 27 18.60 -8.08 8.31
CA GLN A 27 19.56 -8.37 9.37
C GLN A 27 18.89 -8.55 10.74
N ARG A 28 17.99 -7.63 11.12
CA ARG A 28 17.28 -7.67 12.41
C ARG A 28 16.46 -8.95 12.59
N PHE A 29 15.83 -9.43 11.52
CA PHE A 29 14.98 -10.62 11.54
C PHE A 29 15.68 -11.88 11.02
N ASN A 30 17.00 -11.84 10.87
CA ASN A 30 17.85 -12.96 10.46
C ASN A 30 17.45 -13.59 9.10
N ILE A 31 17.01 -12.77 8.15
CA ILE A 31 16.74 -13.14 6.75
C ILE A 31 18.07 -13.15 5.99
N THR A 32 18.87 -14.19 6.19
CA THR A 32 20.24 -14.30 5.66
C THR A 32 20.35 -15.24 4.47
N ASN A 33 19.39 -16.16 4.29
CA ASN A 33 19.37 -17.06 3.15
C ASN A 33 19.05 -16.31 1.85
N PRO A 34 19.82 -16.49 0.75
CA PRO A 34 19.57 -15.78 -0.50
C PRO A 34 18.17 -15.96 -1.09
N GLN A 35 17.58 -17.16 -0.96
CA GLN A 35 16.21 -17.41 -1.44
C GLN A 35 15.17 -16.68 -0.58
N GLU A 36 15.35 -16.63 0.73
CA GLU A 36 14.46 -15.87 1.62
C GLU A 36 14.54 -14.37 1.34
N GLN A 37 15.74 -13.85 1.09
CA GLN A 37 15.95 -12.44 0.72
C GLN A 37 15.23 -12.10 -0.60
N GLN A 38 15.35 -12.96 -1.61
CA GLN A 38 14.63 -12.80 -2.87
C GLN A 38 13.12 -12.80 -2.68
N MET A 39 12.58 -13.74 -1.90
CA MET A 39 11.14 -13.82 -1.62
C MET A 39 10.64 -12.63 -0.82
N PHE A 40 11.41 -12.18 0.18
CA PHE A 40 11.11 -10.98 0.95
C PHE A 40 11.06 -9.74 0.07
N LEU A 41 12.07 -9.53 -0.78
CA LEU A 41 12.12 -8.41 -1.71
C LEU A 41 11.00 -8.47 -2.76
N ALA A 42 10.67 -9.66 -3.27
CA ALA A 42 9.60 -9.83 -4.25
C ALA A 42 8.22 -9.51 -3.65
N GLN A 43 7.92 -10.03 -2.46
CA GLN A 43 6.65 -9.78 -1.79
C GLN A 43 6.51 -8.32 -1.37
N THR A 44 7.54 -7.76 -0.72
CA THR A 44 7.51 -6.35 -0.32
C THR A 44 7.39 -5.42 -1.52
N ALA A 45 8.06 -5.73 -2.65
CA ALA A 45 7.88 -4.98 -3.89
C ALA A 45 6.45 -5.12 -4.44
N HIS A 46 5.86 -6.32 -4.43
CA HIS A 46 4.48 -6.52 -4.91
C HIS A 46 3.46 -5.70 -4.11
N GLU A 47 3.49 -5.84 -2.78
CA GLU A 47 2.55 -5.18 -1.87
C GLU A 47 2.70 -3.65 -1.82
N SER A 48 3.88 -3.13 -2.15
CA SER A 48 4.18 -1.68 -2.17
C SER A 48 4.16 -1.06 -3.56
N ALA A 49 3.65 -1.77 -4.57
CA ALA A 49 3.68 -1.34 -5.98
C ALA A 49 5.08 -0.91 -6.46
N GLY A 50 6.09 -1.74 -6.19
CA GLY A 50 7.48 -1.47 -6.50
C GLY A 50 8.13 -0.43 -5.57
N PHE A 51 7.78 -0.44 -4.28
CA PHE A 51 8.23 0.52 -3.26
C PHE A 51 7.80 1.97 -3.51
N THR A 52 6.72 2.15 -4.28
CA THR A 52 6.17 3.47 -4.60
C THR A 52 5.03 3.89 -3.66
N ALA A 53 4.44 2.93 -2.94
CA ALA A 53 3.40 3.17 -1.93
C ALA A 53 3.82 2.61 -0.57
N VAL A 54 3.61 3.40 0.48
CA VAL A 54 3.82 3.01 1.89
C VAL A 54 2.55 3.11 2.73
N GLU A 55 1.47 3.60 2.13
CA GLU A 55 0.16 3.77 2.73
C GLU A 55 -0.93 3.35 1.75
N GLU A 56 -2.05 2.86 2.26
CA GLU A 56 -3.22 2.55 1.45
C GLU A 56 -3.87 3.84 0.95
N ASN A 57 -4.18 3.90 -0.35
CA ASN A 57 -4.90 5.02 -0.93
C ASN A 57 -6.41 4.83 -0.77
N LEU A 58 -6.98 5.35 0.31
CA LEU A 58 -8.41 5.28 0.59
C LEU A 58 -9.26 6.35 -0.16
N ASN A 59 -8.76 6.90 -1.27
CA ASN A 59 -9.47 7.92 -2.05
C ASN A 59 -10.45 7.32 -3.09
N TYR A 60 -11.43 6.55 -2.61
CA TYR A 60 -12.40 5.85 -3.46
C TYR A 60 -13.57 6.75 -3.90
N SER A 61 -14.08 6.52 -5.12
CA SER A 61 -15.40 7.01 -5.54
C SER A 61 -16.52 6.20 -4.86
N ALA A 62 -17.75 6.71 -4.85
CA ALA A 62 -18.90 5.96 -4.31
C ALA A 62 -19.04 4.56 -4.95
N ALA A 63 -18.92 4.46 -6.28
CA ALA A 63 -18.92 3.18 -6.98
C ALA A 63 -17.75 2.27 -6.57
N GLY A 64 -16.57 2.86 -6.36
CA GLY A 64 -15.39 2.13 -5.86
C GLY A 64 -15.60 1.59 -4.45
N LEU A 65 -16.25 2.35 -3.56
CA LEU A 65 -16.60 1.91 -2.21
C LEU A 65 -17.59 0.76 -2.21
N LEU A 66 -18.65 0.84 -3.03
CA LEU A 66 -19.62 -0.25 -3.18
C LEU A 66 -18.98 -1.55 -3.69
N LYS A 67 -18.00 -1.43 -4.60
CA LYS A 67 -17.28 -2.59 -5.16
C LYS A 67 -16.26 -3.18 -4.19
N THR A 68 -15.49 -2.34 -3.50
CA THR A 68 -14.33 -2.76 -2.69
C THR A 68 -14.74 -3.14 -1.27
N PHE A 69 -15.70 -2.40 -0.70
CA PHE A 69 -16.13 -2.54 0.69
C PHE A 69 -17.66 -2.74 0.81
N PRO A 70 -18.26 -3.70 0.08
CA PRO A 70 -19.72 -3.86 0.02
C PRO A 70 -20.36 -4.09 1.40
N LYS A 71 -19.64 -4.76 2.32
CA LYS A 71 -20.09 -4.99 3.69
C LYS A 71 -20.16 -3.70 4.52
N HIS A 72 -19.28 -2.72 4.25
CA HIS A 72 -19.25 -1.44 4.98
C HIS A 72 -20.16 -0.39 4.33
N PHE A 73 -20.41 -0.51 3.03
CA PHE A 73 -21.27 0.37 2.26
C PHE A 73 -22.43 -0.41 1.62
N PRO A 74 -23.39 -0.92 2.42
CA PRO A 74 -24.49 -1.75 1.90
C PRO A 74 -25.53 -0.94 1.11
N VAL A 75 -25.54 0.38 1.28
CA VAL A 75 -26.51 1.28 0.64
C VAL A 75 -25.74 2.33 -0.18
N PRO A 76 -26.12 2.56 -1.47
CA PRO A 76 -25.44 3.53 -2.33
C PRO A 76 -25.33 4.95 -1.75
N GLN A 77 -26.35 5.41 -1.02
CA GLN A 77 -26.33 6.74 -0.41
C GLN A 77 -25.18 6.91 0.59
N ILE A 78 -24.93 5.89 1.42
CA ILE A 78 -23.81 5.92 2.38
C ILE A 78 -22.47 6.01 1.63
N ALA A 79 -22.34 5.32 0.48
CA ALA A 79 -21.12 5.42 -0.32
C ALA A 79 -20.91 6.83 -0.90
N GLN A 80 -21.98 7.56 -1.22
CA GLN A 80 -21.88 8.95 -1.68
C GLN A 80 -21.36 9.88 -0.58
N ASP A 81 -21.89 9.72 0.64
CA ASP A 81 -21.52 10.59 1.77
C ASP A 81 -20.03 10.46 2.19
N TYR A 82 -19.39 9.34 1.84
CA TYR A 82 -17.99 9.03 2.20
C TYR A 82 -17.03 9.10 1.01
N ALA A 83 -17.53 9.24 -0.22
CA ALA A 83 -16.69 9.25 -1.41
C ALA A 83 -15.64 10.36 -1.32
N ARG A 84 -14.40 10.04 -1.76
CA ARG A 84 -13.27 10.96 -1.77
C ARG A 84 -12.90 11.55 -0.41
N ASN A 85 -13.28 10.88 0.68
CA ASN A 85 -12.90 11.24 2.05
C ASN A 85 -12.14 10.08 2.73
N PRO A 86 -10.81 9.96 2.50
CA PRO A 86 -10.00 8.86 3.01
C PRO A 86 -10.12 8.62 4.52
N GLN A 87 -10.15 9.70 5.32
CA GLN A 87 -10.24 9.57 6.78
C GLN A 87 -11.59 9.01 7.22
N ALA A 88 -12.70 9.51 6.64
CA ALA A 88 -14.03 8.97 6.95
C ALA A 88 -14.16 7.50 6.49
N ILE A 89 -13.59 7.16 5.34
CA ILE A 89 -13.55 5.78 4.83
C ILE A 89 -12.76 4.88 5.79
N ALA A 90 -11.55 5.30 6.21
CA ALA A 90 -10.74 4.57 7.18
C ALA A 90 -11.49 4.34 8.50
N ASN A 91 -12.04 5.40 9.08
CA ASN A 91 -12.81 5.33 10.32
C ASN A 91 -13.95 4.33 10.22
N ARG A 92 -14.63 4.25 9.08
CA ARG A 92 -15.75 3.33 8.87
C ARG A 92 -15.31 1.89 8.63
N VAL A 93 -14.32 1.67 7.76
CA VAL A 93 -13.85 0.32 7.35
C VAL A 93 -13.09 -0.37 8.48
N TYR A 94 -12.38 0.40 9.31
CA TYR A 94 -11.54 -0.09 10.39
C TYR A 94 -12.12 0.12 11.80
N ALA A 95 -13.35 0.64 11.93
CA ALA A 95 -14.04 0.74 13.23
C ALA A 95 -14.18 -0.62 13.93
N ASN A 96 -14.00 -0.64 15.25
CA ASN A 96 -14.16 -1.81 16.13
C ASN A 96 -13.27 -3.00 15.72
N ARG A 97 -12.11 -2.72 15.11
CA ARG A 97 -11.16 -3.73 14.62
C ARG A 97 -9.77 -3.37 15.08
N MET A 98 -8.96 -4.39 15.39
CA MET A 98 -7.53 -4.23 15.70
C MET A 98 -7.24 -3.22 16.83
N GLY A 99 -8.19 -3.04 17.77
CA GLY A 99 -8.08 -2.09 18.88
C GLY A 99 -8.59 -0.67 18.58
N ASN A 100 -9.16 -0.41 17.40
CA ASN A 100 -9.80 0.87 17.08
C ASN A 100 -11.23 0.94 17.66
N GLY A 101 -11.56 2.05 18.33
CA GLY A 101 -12.90 2.29 18.90
C GLY A 101 -12.91 2.23 20.41
#